data_AF-A0ABD6F495-F1
#
_entry.id   AF-A0ABD6F495-F1
#
_cell.length_a   1.000
_cell.length_b   1.000
_cell.length_c   1.000
_cell.angle_alpha   90.00
_cell.angle_beta   90.00
_cell.angle_gamma   90.00
#
_symmetry.space_group_name_H-M   'P 1'
#
loop_
_entity.id
_entity.type
_entity.pdbx_description
1 polymer ?
#
loop_
_entity_poly.entity_id
_entity_poly.type
_entity_poly.pdbx_seq_one_letter_code
_entity_poly.pdbx_strand_id
1 'polypeptide(L)'
;MSAWNLMRDLLRSHCGHTVLSYLLGILDKAKEYRNQKVVVGAIDIIAMSLWGTQRVESLRCHPSAVLPVLAASMDAGPVVIREVFISIKRLIRKYGKDLQQLSWHCLLQLLSRAVVLCKKLPPEERRAELTQQLHLLIDMIEQLYRDGEYAGSPETMFSLIESCSSDRPPSSLIALLDHRAAVSSI
;
A
#
# COMPACT_ATOMS: atom_id res chain seq x y z
N MET A 1 -6.48 16.87 24.43
CA MET A 1 -7.28 16.09 23.46
C MET A 1 -6.46 15.98 22.18
N SER A 2 -6.04 14.78 21.76
CA SER A 2 -5.25 14.62 20.53
C SER A 2 -6.14 14.72 19.29
N ALA A 3 -5.61 15.18 18.17
CA ALA A 3 -6.33 15.27 16.89
C ALA A 3 -6.94 13.91 16.47
N TRP A 4 -6.26 12.82 16.82
CA TRP A 4 -6.75 11.46 16.64
C TRP A 4 -8.03 11.18 17.44
N ASN A 5 -8.12 11.56 18.71
CA ASN A 5 -9.31 11.28 19.52
C ASN A 5 -10.55 11.97 18.94
N LEU A 6 -10.42 13.23 18.53
CA LEU A 6 -11.49 13.96 17.84
C LEU A 6 -11.91 13.24 16.55
N MET A 7 -10.94 12.86 15.73
CA MET A 7 -11.20 12.16 14.47
C MET A 7 -11.87 10.80 14.67
N ARG A 8 -11.44 10.05 15.68
CA ARG A 8 -12.04 8.77 16.05
C ARG A 8 -13.49 8.94 16.47
N ASP A 9 -13.80 9.97 17.25
CA ASP A 9 -15.17 10.26 17.69
C ASP A 9 -16.06 10.65 16.49
N LEU A 10 -15.54 11.46 15.56
CA LEU A 10 -16.23 11.78 14.30
C LEU A 10 -16.48 10.53 13.44
N LEU A 11 -15.47 9.68 13.26
CA LEU A 11 -15.57 8.45 12.46
C LEU A 11 -16.52 7.40 13.07
N ARG A 12 -16.70 7.41 14.39
CA ARG A 12 -17.67 6.55 15.09
C ARG A 12 -19.11 7.08 15.06
N SER A 13 -19.29 8.36 14.72
CA SER A 13 -20.60 8.99 14.71
C SER A 13 -21.43 8.62 13.46
N HIS A 14 -22.66 9.13 13.40
CA HIS A 14 -23.56 8.94 12.24
C HIS A 14 -23.01 9.54 10.94
N CYS A 15 -22.03 10.45 11.00
CA CYS A 15 -21.38 11.04 9.82
C CYS A 15 -20.04 10.37 9.48
N GLY A 16 -19.70 9.22 10.08
CA GLY A 16 -18.41 8.56 9.88
C GLY A 16 -18.06 8.26 8.42
N HIS A 17 -19.04 7.80 7.62
CA HIS A 17 -18.85 7.60 6.18
C HIS A 17 -18.60 8.91 5.43
N THR A 18 -19.30 9.98 5.79
CA THR A 18 -19.07 11.32 5.22
C THR A 18 -17.66 11.81 5.54
N VAL A 19 -17.20 11.63 6.78
CA VAL A 19 -15.82 11.97 7.19
C VAL A 19 -14.81 11.16 6.39
N LEU A 20 -15.03 9.85 6.22
CA LEU A 20 -14.18 9.01 5.38
C LEU A 20 -14.14 9.51 3.92
N SER A 21 -15.29 9.88 3.34
CA SER A 21 -15.35 10.45 1.99
C SER A 21 -14.56 11.75 1.89
N TYR A 22 -14.62 12.63 2.89
CA TYR A 22 -13.79 13.84 2.92
C TYR A 22 -12.29 13.51 2.98
N LEU A 23 -11.90 12.54 3.82
CA LEU A 23 -10.50 12.11 3.90
C LEU A 23 -10.03 11.54 2.55
N LEU A 24 -10.83 10.69 1.89
CA LEU A 24 -10.52 10.19 0.56
C LEU A 24 -10.41 11.32 -0.48
N GLY A 25 -11.25 12.36 -0.37
CA GLY A 25 -11.14 13.56 -1.21
C GLY A 25 -9.85 14.36 -1.00
N ILE A 26 -9.29 14.37 0.22
CA ILE A 26 -7.96 14.95 0.48
C ILE A 26 -6.88 14.18 -0.29
N LEU A 27 -6.95 12.85 -0.30
CA LEU A 27 -5.99 12.00 -0.98
C LEU A 27 -6.09 12.15 -2.51
N ASP A 28 -7.30 12.26 -3.05
CA ASP A 28 -7.54 12.47 -4.48
C ASP A 28 -6.91 13.78 -4.99
N LYS A 29 -6.97 14.83 -4.16
CA LYS A 29 -6.37 16.14 -4.43
C LYS A 29 -4.98 16.31 -3.84
N ALA A 30 -4.26 15.23 -3.51
CA ALA A 30 -3.03 15.30 -2.73
C ALA A 30 -1.97 16.26 -3.28
N LYS A 31 -1.86 16.38 -4.61
CA LYS A 31 -0.93 17.31 -5.29
C LYS A 31 -1.26 18.79 -5.10
N GLU A 32 -2.52 19.11 -4.84
CA GLU A 32 -3.00 20.49 -4.67
C GLU A 32 -2.66 21.05 -3.27
N TYR A 33 -2.39 20.17 -2.30
CA TYR A 33 -2.06 20.59 -0.94
C TYR A 33 -0.61 21.08 -0.84
N ARG A 34 -0.44 22.38 -0.54
CA ARG A 34 0.88 22.97 -0.23
C ARG A 34 1.59 22.28 0.93
N ASN A 35 0.83 21.86 1.94
CA ASN A 35 1.36 21.15 3.09
C ASN A 35 1.02 19.66 3.01
N GLN A 36 1.99 18.85 2.57
CA GLN A 36 1.85 17.40 2.45
C GLN A 36 1.52 16.71 3.78
N LYS A 37 1.79 17.34 4.93
CA LYS A 37 1.43 16.77 6.25
C LYS A 37 -0.09 16.60 6.42
N VAL A 38 -0.91 17.39 5.71
CA VAL A 38 -2.37 17.22 5.69
C VAL A 38 -2.75 15.90 5.04
N VAL A 39 -2.14 15.59 3.88
CA VAL A 39 -2.34 14.33 3.16
C VAL A 39 -1.86 13.14 3.99
N VAL A 40 -0.66 13.25 4.58
CA VAL A 40 -0.10 12.24 5.49
C VAL A 40 -1.04 11.96 6.66
N GLY A 41 -1.56 13.01 7.31
CA GLY A 41 -2.52 12.85 8.41
C GLY A 41 -3.80 12.14 7.96
N ALA A 42 -4.33 12.47 6.79
CA ALA A 42 -5.49 11.79 6.24
C ALA A 42 -5.22 10.30 5.96
N ILE A 43 -4.05 9.96 5.41
CA ILE A 43 -3.64 8.56 5.18
C ILE A 43 -3.54 7.80 6.50
N ASP A 44 -2.88 8.36 7.51
CA ASP A 44 -2.73 7.70 8.82
C ASP A 44 -4.09 7.50 9.49
N ILE A 45 -4.99 8.47 9.42
CA ILE A 45 -6.35 8.37 9.95
C ILE A 45 -7.14 7.25 9.24
N ILE A 46 -7.13 7.22 7.91
CA ILE A 46 -7.81 6.18 7.12
C ILE A 46 -7.23 4.81 7.46
N ALA A 47 -5.90 4.69 7.49
CA ALA A 47 -5.21 3.44 7.81
C ALA A 47 -5.58 2.95 9.21
N MET A 48 -5.52 3.84 10.21
CA MET A 48 -5.83 3.52 11.60
C MET A 48 -7.28 3.08 11.79
N SER A 49 -8.22 3.76 11.12
CA SER A 49 -9.65 3.49 11.24
C SER A 49 -10.13 2.27 10.46
N LEU A 50 -9.50 1.92 9.34
CA LEU A 50 -9.95 0.78 8.52
C LEU A 50 -9.21 -0.52 8.82
N TRP A 51 -7.89 -0.47 9.01
CA TRP A 51 -7.06 -1.67 9.19
C TRP A 51 -5.94 -1.52 10.23
N GLY A 52 -5.96 -0.46 11.03
CA GLY A 52 -4.97 -0.24 12.09
C GLY A 52 -5.37 -0.89 13.41
N THR A 53 -4.63 -0.55 14.47
CA THR A 53 -4.91 -1.00 15.84
C THR A 53 -6.18 -0.39 16.42
N GLN A 54 -6.64 0.74 15.88
CA GLN A 54 -7.81 1.48 16.35
C GLN A 54 -8.97 1.45 15.34
N ARG A 55 -9.17 0.30 14.72
CA ARG A 55 -10.20 0.07 13.72
C ARG A 55 -11.58 0.50 14.25
N VAL A 56 -12.34 1.20 13.41
CA VAL A 56 -13.72 1.61 13.67
C VAL A 56 -14.63 0.60 12.99
N GLU A 57 -15.22 -0.32 13.77
CA GLU A 57 -15.99 -1.46 13.23
C GLU A 57 -17.27 -1.03 12.48
N SER A 58 -17.85 0.11 12.86
CA SER A 58 -19.00 0.70 12.15
C SER A 58 -18.63 1.21 10.75
N LEU A 59 -17.35 1.48 10.48
CA LEU A 59 -16.88 2.02 9.22
C LEU A 59 -16.59 0.89 8.22
N ARG A 60 -17.61 0.46 7.49
CA ARG A 60 -17.49 -0.59 6.48
C ARG A 60 -16.93 -0.01 5.17
N CYS A 61 -15.61 -0.08 5.00
CA CYS A 61 -14.95 0.25 3.74
C CYS A 61 -13.93 -0.84 3.39
N HIS A 62 -14.07 -1.41 2.20
CA HIS A 62 -13.18 -2.47 1.74
C HIS A 62 -11.84 -1.90 1.26
N PRO A 63 -10.68 -2.53 1.52
CA PRO A 63 -9.38 -2.00 1.09
C PRO A 63 -9.31 -1.69 -0.41
N SER A 64 -9.95 -2.50 -1.26
CA SER A 64 -10.00 -2.25 -2.72
C SER A 64 -10.61 -0.90 -3.12
N ALA A 65 -11.45 -0.27 -2.27
CA ALA A 65 -11.98 1.06 -2.53
C ALA A 65 -10.99 2.19 -2.19
N VAL A 66 -10.03 1.92 -1.30
CA VAL A 66 -9.10 2.93 -0.76
C VAL A 66 -7.73 2.84 -1.42
N LEU A 67 -7.27 1.63 -1.74
CA LEU A 67 -5.96 1.36 -2.35
C LEU A 67 -5.72 2.17 -3.65
N PRO A 68 -6.69 2.31 -4.59
CA PRO A 68 -6.47 3.13 -5.78
C PRO A 68 -6.20 4.61 -5.46
N VAL A 69 -6.91 5.17 -4.48
CA VAL A 69 -6.75 6.57 -4.07
C VAL A 69 -5.43 6.78 -3.32
N LEU A 70 -4.99 5.80 -2.52
CA LEU A 70 -3.64 5.80 -1.93
C LEU A 70 -2.56 5.73 -3.01
N ALA A 71 -2.75 4.92 -4.05
CA ALA A 71 -1.80 4.84 -5.15
C ALA A 71 -1.69 6.18 -5.90
N ALA A 72 -2.83 6.82 -6.16
CA ALA A 72 -2.88 8.13 -6.80
C ALA A 72 -2.25 9.23 -5.95
N SER A 73 -2.37 9.18 -4.61
CA SER A 73 -1.85 10.24 -3.74
C SER A 73 -0.32 10.26 -3.62
N MET A 74 0.36 9.13 -3.86
CA MET A 74 1.83 9.00 -3.85
C MET A 74 2.54 10.01 -4.76
N ASP A 75 1.87 10.38 -5.85
CA ASP A 75 2.29 11.40 -6.81
C ASP A 75 2.51 12.79 -6.19
N ALA A 76 1.99 13.06 -5.00
CA ALA A 76 2.23 14.30 -4.28
C ALA A 76 3.68 14.43 -3.80
N GLY A 77 4.39 13.32 -3.57
CA GLY A 77 5.81 13.36 -3.27
C GLY A 77 6.27 12.32 -2.23
N PRO A 78 7.57 12.29 -1.93
CA PRO A 78 8.20 11.20 -1.19
C PRO A 78 7.72 11.08 0.27
N VAL A 79 7.27 12.17 0.88
CA VAL A 79 6.69 12.14 2.24
C VAL A 79 5.37 11.36 2.24
N VAL A 80 4.56 11.52 1.18
CA VAL A 80 3.29 10.80 1.01
C VAL A 80 3.54 9.34 0.66
N ILE A 81 4.51 9.05 -0.24
CA ILE A 81 4.93 7.67 -0.56
C ILE A 81 5.28 6.89 0.71
N ARG A 82 6.09 7.49 1.60
CA ARG A 82 6.50 6.87 2.86
C ARG A 82 5.30 6.49 3.72
N GLU A 83 4.33 7.40 3.86
CA GLU A 83 3.13 7.15 4.68
C GLU A 83 2.25 6.06 4.06
N VAL A 84 2.12 6.04 2.72
CA VAL A 84 1.44 4.95 2.01
C VAL A 84 2.13 3.62 2.32
N PHE A 85 3.45 3.52 2.26
CA PHE A 85 4.16 2.28 2.59
C PHE A 85 3.94 1.82 4.03
N ILE A 86 3.93 2.74 4.99
CA ILE A 86 3.59 2.43 6.39
C ILE A 86 2.17 1.86 6.48
N SER A 87 1.21 2.47 5.80
CA SER A 87 -0.18 2.00 5.75
C SER A 87 -0.31 0.62 5.12
N ILE A 88 0.36 0.37 3.98
CA ILE A 88 0.36 -0.93 3.29
C ILE A 88 1.04 -2.01 4.12
N LYS A 89 2.16 -1.69 4.79
CA LYS A 89 2.82 -2.61 5.71
C LYS A 89 1.88 -3.07 6.82
N ARG A 90 1.11 -2.13 7.41
CA ARG A 90 0.10 -2.44 8.44
C ARG A 90 -0.99 -3.35 7.87
N LEU A 91 -1.51 -3.04 6.67
CA LEU A 91 -2.52 -3.85 5.99
C LEU A 91 -2.06 -5.28 5.75
N ILE A 92 -0.89 -5.48 5.12
CA ILE A 92 -0.37 -6.82 4.82
C ILE A 92 -0.08 -7.60 6.11
N ARG A 93 0.55 -6.97 7.12
CA ARG A 93 0.86 -7.66 8.38
C ARG A 93 -0.38 -8.16 9.11
N LYS A 94 -1.47 -7.38 9.08
CA LYS A 94 -2.66 -7.68 9.88
C LYS A 94 -3.68 -8.52 9.12
N TYR A 95 -3.77 -8.36 7.81
CA TYR A 95 -4.85 -8.93 6.99
C TYR A 95 -4.34 -9.68 5.77
N GLY A 96 -3.04 -9.84 5.54
CA GLY A 96 -2.51 -10.45 4.32
C GLY A 96 -3.14 -11.80 3.98
N LYS A 97 -3.29 -12.67 5.00
CA LYS A 97 -3.89 -14.01 4.86
C LYS A 97 -5.38 -13.98 4.49
N ASP A 98 -6.09 -12.95 4.95
CA ASP A 98 -7.54 -12.79 4.78
C ASP A 98 -7.89 -11.79 3.68
N LEU A 99 -6.89 -11.25 2.97
CA LEU A 99 -7.09 -10.20 2.00
C LEU A 99 -7.69 -10.80 0.72
N GLN A 100 -8.84 -10.28 0.31
CA GLN A 100 -9.54 -10.76 -0.89
C GLN A 100 -8.74 -10.50 -2.17
N GLN A 101 -8.95 -11.35 -3.18
CA GLN A 101 -8.25 -11.28 -4.47
C GLN A 101 -8.32 -9.88 -5.12
N LEU A 102 -9.47 -9.20 -5.06
CA LEU A 102 -9.61 -7.84 -5.59
C LEU A 102 -8.74 -6.82 -4.83
N SER A 103 -8.65 -6.94 -3.50
CA SER A 103 -7.75 -6.09 -2.70
C SER A 103 -6.28 -6.37 -3.02
N TRP A 104 -5.91 -7.65 -3.23
CA TRP A 104 -4.58 -8.00 -3.70
C TRP A 104 -4.27 -7.39 -5.06
N HIS A 105 -5.20 -7.43 -6.01
CA HIS A 105 -5.04 -6.81 -7.32
C HIS A 105 -4.74 -5.31 -7.20
N CYS A 106 -5.56 -4.56 -6.44
CA CYS A 106 -5.33 -3.14 -6.20
C CYS A 106 -4.00 -2.86 -5.46
N LEU A 107 -3.61 -3.73 -4.53
CA LEU A 107 -2.35 -3.60 -3.78
C LEU A 107 -1.16 -3.79 -4.71
N LEU A 108 -1.16 -4.79 -5.58
CA LEU A 108 -0.08 -5.02 -6.54
C LEU A 108 0.03 -3.87 -7.54
N GLN A 109 -1.11 -3.34 -8.04
CA GLN A 109 -1.10 -2.14 -8.89
C GLN A 109 -0.49 -0.92 -8.19
N LEU A 110 -0.81 -0.73 -6.90
CA LEU A 110 -0.21 0.31 -6.08
C LEU A 110 1.32 0.13 -5.98
N LEU A 111 1.80 -1.09 -5.72
CA LEU A 111 3.24 -1.37 -5.64
C LEU A 111 3.95 -1.23 -6.99
N SER A 112 3.34 -1.65 -8.09
CA SER A 112 3.89 -1.42 -9.44
C SER A 112 4.05 0.06 -9.74
N ARG A 113 3.07 0.88 -9.35
CA ARG A 113 3.19 2.34 -9.44
C ARG A 113 4.31 2.87 -8.54
N ALA A 114 4.43 2.34 -7.33
CA ALA A 114 5.47 2.73 -6.40
C ALA A 114 6.89 2.47 -6.94
N VAL A 115 7.11 1.33 -7.62
CA VAL A 115 8.38 1.04 -8.31
C VAL A 115 8.73 2.15 -9.30
N VAL A 116 7.76 2.55 -10.13
CA VAL A 116 7.97 3.61 -11.13
C VAL A 116 8.29 4.95 -10.46
N LEU A 117 7.59 5.30 -9.37
CA LEU A 117 7.83 6.56 -8.65
C LEU A 117 9.20 6.57 -7.97
N CYS A 118 9.59 5.50 -7.27
CA CYS A 118 10.89 5.39 -6.61
C CYS A 118 12.07 5.48 -7.61
N LYS A 119 11.90 4.99 -8.83
CA LYS A 119 12.91 5.13 -9.90
C LYS A 119 13.03 6.57 -10.42
N LYS A 120 11.96 7.35 -10.39
CA LYS A 120 11.93 8.76 -10.86
C LYS A 120 12.45 9.76 -9.83
N LEU A 121 12.52 9.39 -8.55
CA LEU A 121 13.06 10.24 -7.51
C LEU A 121 14.56 10.51 -7.76
N PRO A 122 15.07 11.71 -7.40
CA PRO A 122 16.50 11.98 -7.48
C PRO A 122 17.27 11.00 -6.58
N PRO A 123 18.53 10.65 -6.94
CA PRO A 123 19.39 9.78 -6.15
C PRO A 123 19.84 10.49 -4.86
N GLU A 124 18.94 10.55 -3.89
CA GLU A 124 19.14 11.08 -2.55
C GLU A 124 18.90 9.97 -1.51
N GLU A 125 19.35 10.18 -0.26
CA GLU A 125 19.12 9.23 0.85
C GLU A 125 17.65 8.79 0.95
N ARG A 126 16.72 9.73 0.76
CA ARG A 126 15.28 9.47 0.81
C ARG A 126 14.81 8.47 -0.26
N ARG A 127 15.44 8.44 -1.44
CA ARG A 127 15.13 7.44 -2.46
C ARG A 127 15.56 6.05 -2.01
N ALA A 128 16.75 5.92 -1.44
CA ALA A 128 17.26 4.64 -0.95
C ALA A 128 16.35 4.08 0.16
N GLU A 129 15.95 4.92 1.11
CA GLU A 129 15.00 4.54 2.18
C GLU A 129 13.65 4.06 1.62
N LEU A 130 13.08 4.78 0.67
CA LEU A 130 11.79 4.41 0.06
C LEU A 130 11.91 3.12 -0.75
N THR A 131 12.98 2.96 -1.54
CA THR A 131 13.24 1.73 -2.27
C THR A 131 13.38 0.55 -1.29
N GLN A 132 14.15 0.69 -0.21
CA GLN A 132 14.27 -0.34 0.82
C GLN A 132 12.91 -0.71 1.43
N GLN A 133 12.08 0.29 1.77
CA GLN A 133 10.74 0.06 2.29
C GLN A 133 9.84 -0.67 1.28
N LEU A 134 9.93 -0.33 0.00
CA LEU A 134 9.21 -1.01 -1.07
C LEU A 134 9.63 -2.49 -1.18
N HIS A 135 10.93 -2.78 -1.15
CA HIS A 135 11.42 -4.16 -1.19
C HIS A 135 10.95 -4.96 0.02
N LEU A 136 10.92 -4.37 1.22
CA LEU A 136 10.35 -5.02 2.40
C LEU A 136 8.86 -5.37 2.24
N LEU A 137 8.08 -4.54 1.55
CA LEU A 137 6.68 -4.86 1.25
C LEU A 137 6.59 -6.04 0.29
N ILE A 138 7.43 -6.08 -0.74
CA ILE A 138 7.48 -7.20 -1.70
C ILE A 138 7.90 -8.50 -0.99
N ASP A 139 8.90 -8.44 -0.11
CA ASP A 139 9.36 -9.60 0.67
C ASP A 139 8.24 -10.19 1.54
N MET A 140 7.40 -9.33 2.13
CA MET A 140 6.24 -9.77 2.91
C MET A 140 5.20 -10.49 2.04
N ILE A 141 5.03 -10.08 0.78
CA ILE A 141 4.11 -10.72 -0.16
C ILE A 141 4.68 -12.06 -0.62
N GLU A 142 5.97 -12.11 -0.97
CA GLU A 142 6.65 -13.36 -1.31
C GLU A 142 6.62 -14.36 -0.14
N GLN A 143 6.74 -13.87 1.10
CA GLN A 143 6.60 -14.73 2.27
C GLN A 143 5.20 -15.33 2.35
N LEU A 144 4.14 -14.54 2.20
CA LEU A 144 2.77 -15.05 2.16
C LEU A 144 2.56 -16.05 1.01
N TYR A 145 3.19 -15.84 -0.14
CA TYR A 145 3.14 -16.77 -1.26
C TYR A 145 3.82 -18.10 -0.92
N ARG A 146 5.02 -18.06 -0.32
CA ARG A 146 5.74 -19.27 0.13
C ARG A 146 4.98 -20.03 1.20
N ASP A 147 4.27 -19.33 2.07
CA ASP A 147 3.48 -19.93 3.15
C ASP A 147 2.12 -20.48 2.65
N GLY A 148 1.77 -20.28 1.37
CA GLY A 148 0.48 -20.70 0.81
C GLY A 148 -0.71 -19.85 1.28
N GLU A 149 -0.45 -18.67 1.85
CA GLU A 149 -1.45 -17.77 2.43
C GLU A 149 -1.73 -16.55 1.55
N TYR A 150 -1.16 -16.53 0.34
CA TYR A 150 -1.36 -15.47 -0.65
C TYR A 150 -2.52 -15.79 -1.58
N ALA A 151 -3.53 -14.92 -1.60
CA ALA A 151 -4.72 -15.05 -2.45
C ALA A 151 -4.70 -14.15 -3.70
N GLY A 152 -3.57 -13.48 -4.00
CA GLY A 152 -3.42 -12.68 -5.21
C GLY A 152 -2.96 -13.49 -6.43
N SER A 153 -2.83 -12.85 -7.59
CA SER A 153 -2.30 -13.50 -8.80
C SER A 153 -0.79 -13.65 -8.73
N PRO A 154 -0.25 -14.89 -8.76
CA PRO A 154 1.20 -15.13 -8.83
C PRO A 154 1.83 -14.43 -10.03
N GLU A 155 1.18 -14.43 -11.19
CA GLU A 155 1.67 -13.81 -12.43
C GLU A 155 1.87 -12.30 -12.24
N THR A 156 0.92 -11.63 -11.57
CA THR A 156 1.02 -10.19 -11.31
C THR A 156 2.12 -9.90 -10.28
N MET A 157 2.25 -10.73 -9.25
CA MET A 157 3.34 -10.63 -8.27
C MET A 157 4.71 -10.80 -8.92
N PHE A 158 4.90 -11.84 -9.74
CA PHE A 158 6.17 -12.08 -10.42
C PHE A 158 6.49 -11.02 -11.47
N SER A 159 5.47 -10.46 -12.14
CA SER A 159 5.67 -9.31 -13.04
C SER A 159 6.10 -8.05 -12.28
N LEU A 160 5.60 -7.84 -11.05
CA LEU A 160 6.09 -6.79 -10.16
C LEU A 160 7.56 -7.02 -9.77
N ILE A 161 7.93 -8.24 -9.36
CA ILE A 161 9.31 -8.61 -9.00
C ILE A 161 10.25 -8.35 -10.18
N GLU A 162 9.86 -8.79 -11.37
CA GLU A 162 10.62 -8.59 -12.61
C GLU A 162 10.88 -7.10 -12.89
N SER A 163 9.90 -6.23 -12.63
CA SER A 163 10.04 -4.78 -12.83
C SER A 163 11.10 -4.13 -11.93
N CYS A 164 11.49 -4.78 -10.84
CA CYS A 164 12.52 -4.32 -9.89
C CYS A 164 13.67 -5.32 -9.71
N SER A 165 13.87 -6.22 -10.67
CA SER A 165 14.81 -7.36 -10.58
C SER A 165 16.26 -6.99 -10.25
N SER A 166 16.72 -5.80 -10.68
CA SER A 166 18.08 -5.30 -10.42
C SER A 166 18.45 -5.24 -8.94
N ASP A 167 17.46 -5.03 -8.07
CA ASP A 167 17.64 -4.77 -6.65
C ASP A 167 17.04 -5.89 -5.78
N ARG A 168 16.59 -7.00 -6.39
CA ARG A 168 16.00 -8.15 -5.68
C ARG A 168 17.08 -9.15 -5.26
N PRO A 169 16.90 -9.83 -4.11
CA PRO A 169 17.82 -10.88 -3.69
C PRO A 169 17.78 -12.10 -4.62
N PRO A 170 18.86 -12.89 -4.73
CA PRO A 170 18.94 -14.05 -5.63
C PRO A 170 17.81 -15.07 -5.42
N SER A 171 17.36 -15.28 -4.18
CA SER A 171 16.25 -16.20 -3.88
C SER A 171 14.93 -15.78 -4.53
N SER A 172 14.65 -14.48 -4.59
CA SER A 172 13.48 -13.91 -5.25
C SER A 172 13.58 -14.09 -6.78
N LEU A 173 14.78 -13.91 -7.33
CA LEU A 173 15.03 -14.09 -8.77
C LEU A 173 14.95 -15.57 -9.20
N ILE A 174 15.45 -16.49 -8.39
CA ILE A 174 15.31 -17.93 -8.66
C ILE A 174 13.83 -18.32 -8.70
N ALA A 175 13.04 -17.91 -7.69
CA ALA A 175 11.61 -18.18 -7.67
C ALA A 175 10.87 -17.59 -8.89
N LEU A 176 11.28 -16.40 -9.35
CA LEU A 176 10.77 -15.81 -10.59
C LEU A 176 11.10 -16.68 -11.81
N LEU A 177 12.35 -17.13 -11.95
CA LEU A 177 12.78 -17.96 -13.08
C LEU A 177 12.05 -19.31 -13.09
N ASP A 178 11.93 -19.96 -11.93
CA ASP A 178 11.20 -21.22 -11.79
C ASP A 178 9.74 -21.07 -12.21
N HIS A 179 9.09 -19.99 -11.78
CA HIS A 179 7.72 -19.67 -12.19
C HIS A 179 7.62 -19.46 -13.71
N ARG A 180 8.54 -18.70 -14.33
CA ARG A 180 8.54 -18.47 -15.78
C ARG A 180 8.80 -19.77 -16.58
N ALA A 181 9.66 -20.65 -16.09
CA ALA A 181 9.93 -21.95 -16.70
C ALA A 181 8.69 -22.88 -16.65
N ALA A 182 7.98 -22.90 -15.51
CA ALA A 182 6.75 -23.67 -15.35
C ALA A 182 5.64 -23.18 -16.30
N VAL A 183 5.49 -21.87 -16.46
CA VAL A 183 4.49 -21.27 -17.38
C VAL A 183 4.83 -21.54 -18.85
N SER A 184 6.12 -21.59 -19.22
CA SER A 184 6.56 -21.80 -20.61
C SER A 184 6.51 -23.27 -21.06
N SER A 185 6.25 -24.20 -20.13
CA SER A 185 6.19 -25.65 -20.39
C SER A 185 4.75 -26.14 -20.67
N ILE A 186 3.80 -25.22 -20.80
CA ILE A 186 2.37 -25.45 -21.10
C ILE A 186 2.07 -24.85 -22.47
#